data_AF-A0A9W5AZE4-F1
#
_entry.id   AF-A0A9W5AZE4-F1
#
_cell.length_a   1.000
_cell.length_b   1.000
_cell.length_c   1.000
_cell.angle_alpha   90.00
_cell.angle_beta   90.00
_cell.angle_gamma   90.00
#
_symmetry.space_group_name_H-M   'P 1'
#
loop_
_entity.id
_entity.type
_entity.pdbx_description
1 polymer ?
#
loop_
_entity_poly.entity_id
_entity_poly.type
_entity_poly.pdbx_seq_one_letter_code
_entity_poly.pdbx_strand_id
1 'polypeptide(L)'
;MTFGKYKRLLLVVSLPLLLFGYGLSAFVMPYPSSAYLVCQSWGTMENCRNVGRPGENFYDHTKKQSPVWFQIDGAPVTDKNVYFIVEGDARTLGRATVEQVIPYSNEVIRNPQATALMQKLVGRPAMVRMGIEGSQRSVDLGSEIFLYCHTLEYDKEPLSWFPNPGAYTAQCVAEDWGGYISFKPSPEAEQQLALLRDGVTEEVGKIERDFWIHRVVLTVAPLFLFLILSGIVWLTRRATAFVKAG
;
A
#
# COMPACT_ATOMS: atom_id res chain seq x y z
N MET A 1 16.41 35.67 36.96
CA MET A 1 17.00 34.49 36.29
C MET A 1 17.42 34.89 34.87
N THR A 2 18.60 34.50 34.39
CA THR A 2 19.08 34.82 33.03
C THR A 2 18.53 33.85 31.99
N PHE A 3 18.27 34.32 30.76
CA PHE A 3 17.69 33.55 29.64
C PHE A 3 18.37 32.18 29.40
N GLY A 4 19.70 32.10 29.56
CA GLY A 4 20.45 30.85 29.43
C GLY A 4 20.11 29.79 30.47
N LYS A 5 19.73 30.17 31.70
CA LYS A 5 19.32 29.23 32.76
C LYS A 5 17.95 28.61 32.45
N TYR A 6 17.02 29.38 31.88
CA TYR A 6 15.71 28.86 31.44
C TYR A 6 15.84 27.88 30.27
N LYS A 7 16.68 28.20 29.27
CA LYS A 7 16.94 27.29 28.14
C LYS A 7 17.51 25.94 28.61
N ARG A 8 18.47 25.96 29.53
CA ARG A 8 19.09 24.75 30.08
C ARG A 8 18.09 23.92 30.88
N LEU A 9 17.25 24.57 31.70
CA LEU A 9 16.20 23.89 32.45
C LEU A 9 15.18 23.22 31.51
N LEU A 10 14.75 23.94 30.47
CA LEU A 10 13.78 23.42 29.51
C LEU A 10 14.32 22.20 28.78
N LEU A 11 15.57 22.22 28.31
CA LEU A 11 16.21 21.07 27.66
C LEU A 11 16.37 19.86 28.58
N VAL A 12 16.79 20.08 29.83
CA VAL A 12 17.01 19.00 30.81
C VAL A 12 15.70 18.30 31.16
N VAL A 13 14.57 19.01 31.11
CA VAL A 13 13.25 18.43 31.39
C VAL A 13 12.60 17.85 30.13
N SER A 14 12.66 18.55 29.00
CA SER A 14 11.96 18.13 27.79
C SER A 14 12.63 16.95 27.10
N LEU A 15 13.97 16.92 27.02
CA LEU A 15 14.68 15.90 26.27
C LEU A 15 14.45 14.48 26.83
N PRO A 16 14.57 14.20 28.14
CA PRO A 16 14.28 12.88 28.68
C PRO A 16 12.83 12.44 28.48
N LEU A 17 11.87 13.39 28.58
CA LEU A 17 10.45 13.10 28.39
C LEU A 17 10.13 12.76 26.93
N LEU A 18 10.75 13.48 25.98
CA LEU A 18 10.62 13.18 24.55
C LEU A 18 11.27 11.84 24.19
N LEU A 19 12.46 11.53 24.74
CA LEU A 19 13.10 10.23 24.54
C LEU A 19 12.27 9.09 25.13
N PHE A 20 11.66 9.31 26.30
CA PHE A 20 10.75 8.34 26.90
C PHE A 20 9.49 8.13 26.04
N GLY A 21 8.87 9.21 25.55
CA GLY A 21 7.73 9.13 24.64
C GLY A 21 8.07 8.42 23.33
N TYR A 22 9.25 8.69 22.78
CA TYR A 22 9.76 7.97 21.61
C TYR A 22 9.90 6.47 21.91
N GLY A 23 10.50 6.12 23.05
CA GLY A 23 10.62 4.73 23.50
C GLY A 23 9.27 4.04 23.69
N LEU A 24 8.27 4.74 24.25
CA LEU A 24 6.90 4.23 24.34
C LEU A 24 6.33 3.92 22.95
N SER A 25 6.44 4.86 22.01
CA SER A 25 5.94 4.70 20.64
C SER A 25 6.61 3.57 19.86
N ALA A 26 7.90 3.32 20.13
CA ALA A 26 8.67 2.33 19.40
C ALA A 26 8.53 0.92 19.98
N PHE A 27 8.42 0.78 21.30
CA PHE A 27 8.55 -0.51 21.97
C PHE A 27 7.33 -0.95 22.78
N VAL A 28 6.59 -0.01 23.38
CA VAL A 28 5.48 -0.34 24.30
C VAL A 28 4.13 -0.28 23.60
N MET A 29 3.95 0.71 22.73
CA MET A 29 2.73 0.91 21.93
C MET A 29 3.09 1.12 20.46
N PRO A 30 3.72 0.11 19.81
CA PRO A 30 4.09 0.20 18.41
C PRO A 30 2.84 0.31 17.53
N TYR A 31 2.93 1.13 16.49
CA TYR A 31 1.94 1.14 15.42
C TYR A 31 1.99 -0.20 14.65
N PRO A 32 0.86 -0.70 14.10
CA PRO A 32 0.87 -1.92 13.29
C PRO A 32 1.91 -1.88 12.18
N SER A 33 2.76 -2.91 12.09
CA SER A 33 3.82 -3.02 11.09
C SER A 33 3.31 -3.36 9.69
N SER A 34 2.07 -3.82 9.58
CA SER A 34 1.46 -4.23 8.31
C SER A 34 0.00 -3.81 8.22
N ALA A 35 -0.46 -3.50 7.02
CA ALA A 35 -1.84 -3.21 6.69
C ALA A 35 -2.29 -4.02 5.47
N TYR A 36 -3.46 -4.63 5.56
CA TYR A 36 -4.08 -5.34 4.45
C TYR A 36 -5.18 -4.45 3.88
N LEU A 37 -5.02 -4.01 2.64
CA LEU A 37 -5.97 -3.16 1.94
C LEU A 37 -6.72 -3.99 0.90
N VAL A 38 -8.02 -3.76 0.83
CA VAL A 38 -8.87 -4.36 -0.19
C VAL A 38 -9.58 -3.24 -0.95
N CYS A 39 -9.50 -3.29 -2.28
CA CYS A 39 -10.06 -2.33 -3.22
C CYS A 39 -11.17 -2.97 -4.03
N GLN A 40 -12.35 -2.34 -4.06
CA GLN A 40 -13.55 -2.83 -4.75
C GLN A 40 -14.08 -1.78 -5.73
N SER A 41 -14.48 -2.23 -6.92
CA SER A 41 -15.04 -1.35 -7.95
C SER A 41 -16.53 -1.16 -7.74
N TRP A 42 -16.95 0.07 -7.48
CA TRP A 42 -18.36 0.44 -7.41
C TRP A 42 -18.72 1.35 -8.58
N GLY A 43 -18.63 0.80 -9.79
CA GLY A 43 -18.93 1.52 -11.03
C GLY A 43 -17.89 2.58 -11.32
N THR A 44 -18.18 3.84 -11.01
CA THR A 44 -17.28 4.99 -11.24
C THR A 44 -16.45 5.37 -10.02
N MET A 45 -16.52 4.59 -8.94
CA MET A 45 -15.77 4.83 -7.72
C MET A 45 -14.91 3.63 -7.37
N GLU A 46 -13.75 3.91 -6.78
CA GLU A 46 -12.91 2.91 -6.14
C GLU A 46 -13.08 3.00 -4.63
N ASN A 47 -13.37 1.89 -3.97
CA ASN A 47 -13.41 1.83 -2.52
C ASN A 47 -12.26 0.95 -2.00
N CYS A 48 -11.15 1.59 -1.63
CA CYS A 48 -10.02 0.96 -0.95
C CYS A 48 -10.13 1.16 0.56
N ARG A 49 -9.99 0.08 1.33
CA ARG A 49 -10.09 0.12 2.79
C ARG A 49 -9.14 -0.86 3.47
N ASN A 50 -8.64 -0.49 4.64
CA ASN A 50 -7.97 -1.43 5.53
C ASN A 50 -8.95 -2.44 6.13
N VAL A 51 -8.69 -3.72 5.90
CA VAL A 51 -9.55 -4.83 6.35
C VAL A 51 -9.00 -5.58 7.57
N GLY A 52 -7.90 -5.11 8.15
CA GLY A 52 -7.29 -5.76 9.31
C GLY A 52 -6.31 -6.86 8.92
N ARG A 53 -6.36 -8.02 9.56
CA ARG A 53 -5.44 -9.15 9.31
C ARG A 53 -6.17 -10.45 8.98
N PRO A 54 -5.54 -11.39 8.25
CA PRO A 54 -6.06 -12.74 8.07
C PRO A 54 -6.47 -13.38 9.41
N GLY A 55 -7.70 -13.92 9.47
CA GLY A 55 -8.29 -14.49 10.68
C GLY A 55 -9.09 -13.50 11.54
N GLU A 56 -9.08 -12.20 11.22
CA GLU A 56 -10.00 -11.24 11.82
C GLU A 56 -11.37 -11.28 11.11
N ASN A 57 -12.46 -11.17 11.88
CA ASN A 57 -13.82 -11.28 11.35
C ASN A 57 -14.10 -10.34 10.16
N PHE A 58 -13.57 -9.11 10.19
CA PHE A 58 -13.79 -8.14 9.14
C PHE A 58 -13.02 -8.49 7.85
N TYR A 59 -11.77 -8.96 7.98
CA TYR A 59 -10.98 -9.48 6.87
C TYR A 59 -11.69 -10.68 6.22
N ASP A 60 -12.01 -11.69 7.04
CA ASP A 60 -12.61 -12.94 6.57
C ASP A 60 -13.98 -12.69 5.92
N HIS A 61 -14.78 -11.77 6.48
CA HIS A 61 -16.07 -11.39 5.89
C HIS A 61 -15.88 -10.68 4.55
N THR A 62 -14.95 -9.73 4.46
CA THR A 62 -14.70 -8.97 3.22
C THR A 62 -14.16 -9.88 2.12
N LYS A 63 -13.19 -10.75 2.43
CA LYS A 63 -12.62 -11.68 1.45
C LYS A 63 -13.64 -12.69 0.93
N LYS A 64 -14.67 -13.03 1.69
CA LYS A 64 -15.78 -13.91 1.25
C LYS A 64 -16.75 -13.22 0.28
N GLN A 65 -16.75 -11.88 0.18
CA GLN A 65 -17.68 -11.15 -0.70
C GLN A 65 -17.30 -11.24 -2.19
N SER A 66 -16.03 -11.50 -2.51
CA SER A 66 -15.59 -11.73 -3.89
C SER A 66 -14.88 -13.07 -3.99
N PRO A 67 -15.18 -13.90 -5.02
CA PRO A 67 -14.55 -15.19 -5.20
C PRO A 67 -13.07 -15.07 -5.58
N VAL A 68 -12.65 -13.93 -6.14
CA VAL A 68 -11.33 -13.74 -6.72
C VAL A 68 -10.81 -12.34 -6.43
N TRP A 69 -9.51 -12.28 -6.13
CA TRP A 69 -8.76 -11.07 -5.85
C TRP A 69 -7.43 -11.12 -6.63
N PHE A 70 -6.88 -9.96 -6.97
CA PHE A 70 -5.54 -9.82 -7.55
C PHE A 70 -4.68 -8.88 -6.72
N GLN A 71 -3.38 -9.10 -6.68
CA GLN A 71 -2.47 -8.28 -5.90
C GLN A 71 -2.13 -6.98 -6.65
N ILE A 72 -2.03 -5.88 -5.92
CA ILE A 72 -1.64 -4.58 -6.44
C ILE A 72 -0.31 -4.19 -5.79
N ASP A 73 0.70 -3.96 -6.62
CA ASP A 73 2.03 -3.49 -6.20
C ASP A 73 2.41 -2.17 -6.90
N GLY A 74 3.46 -1.52 -6.42
CA GLY A 74 4.04 -0.31 -7.02
C GLY A 74 4.46 0.75 -6.01
N ALA A 75 4.88 1.91 -6.52
CA ALA A 75 5.37 3.03 -5.72
C ALA A 75 4.45 3.50 -4.55
N PRO A 76 3.11 3.42 -4.63
CA PRO A 76 2.26 3.75 -3.50
C PRO A 76 2.50 2.83 -2.29
N VAL A 77 2.87 1.58 -2.50
CA VAL A 77 2.94 0.55 -1.44
C VAL A 77 4.36 0.16 -1.04
N THR A 78 5.37 0.45 -1.87
CA THR A 78 6.78 0.16 -1.58
C THR A 78 7.47 1.25 -0.77
N ASP A 79 8.50 0.86 -0.01
CA ASP A 79 9.38 1.75 0.78
C ASP A 79 8.66 2.65 1.79
N LYS A 80 7.61 2.10 2.42
CA LYS A 80 6.81 2.78 3.44
C LYS A 80 7.17 2.37 4.86
N ASN A 81 6.70 3.14 5.85
CA ASN A 81 6.92 2.81 7.27
C ASN A 81 6.06 1.62 7.71
N VAL A 82 4.94 1.41 7.01
CA VAL A 82 4.04 0.26 7.17
C VAL A 82 4.16 -0.64 5.95
N TYR A 83 4.20 -1.95 6.17
CA TYR A 83 4.17 -2.92 5.07
C TYR A 83 2.74 -3.10 4.54
N PHE A 84 2.50 -2.77 3.27
CA PHE A 84 1.18 -2.84 2.66
C PHE A 84 1.01 -4.11 1.83
N ILE A 85 -0.10 -4.81 2.04
CA ILE A 85 -0.57 -5.88 1.16
C ILE A 85 -1.89 -5.38 0.57
N VAL A 86 -1.92 -5.13 -0.73
CA VAL A 86 -3.07 -4.51 -1.39
C VAL A 86 -3.66 -5.48 -2.40
N GLU A 87 -4.97 -5.69 -2.34
CA GLU A 87 -5.69 -6.59 -3.22
C GLU A 87 -6.88 -5.88 -3.87
N GLY A 88 -7.06 -6.04 -5.17
CA GLY A 88 -8.21 -5.56 -5.95
C GLY A 88 -9.19 -6.69 -6.29
N ASP A 89 -10.48 -6.36 -6.38
CA ASP A 89 -11.52 -7.28 -6.87
C ASP A 89 -11.32 -7.62 -8.35
N ALA A 90 -11.86 -8.76 -8.81
CA ALA A 90 -11.64 -9.18 -10.20
C ALA A 90 -12.21 -8.17 -11.22
N ARG A 91 -11.42 -7.85 -12.25
CA ARG A 91 -11.75 -6.81 -13.26
C ARG A 91 -11.34 -7.22 -14.65
N THR A 92 -12.03 -6.67 -15.65
CA THR A 92 -11.70 -6.86 -17.06
C THR A 92 -11.36 -5.52 -17.70
N LEU A 93 -10.13 -5.40 -18.16
CA LEU A 93 -9.61 -4.26 -18.90
C LEU A 93 -9.74 -4.58 -20.39
N GLY A 94 -10.58 -3.81 -21.08
CA GLY A 94 -10.76 -3.95 -22.52
C GLY A 94 -9.59 -3.31 -23.28
N ARG A 95 -9.19 -3.95 -24.39
CA ARG A 95 -8.32 -3.37 -25.43
C ARG A 95 -7.00 -2.77 -24.90
N ALA A 96 -6.28 -3.52 -24.07
CA ALA A 96 -4.92 -3.17 -23.67
C ALA A 96 -3.91 -3.64 -24.72
N THR A 97 -3.08 -2.74 -25.24
CA THR A 97 -2.02 -3.11 -26.20
C THR A 97 -0.81 -3.60 -25.43
N VAL A 98 -0.37 -4.82 -25.72
CA VAL A 98 0.83 -5.39 -25.09
C VAL A 98 2.07 -4.71 -25.65
N GLU A 99 2.90 -4.12 -24.81
CA GLU A 99 4.12 -3.40 -25.22
C GLU A 99 5.36 -4.27 -25.08
N GLN A 100 5.43 -5.07 -24.01
CA GLN A 100 6.56 -5.94 -23.74
C GLN A 100 6.08 -7.19 -23.01
N VAL A 101 6.73 -8.32 -23.27
CA VAL A 101 6.46 -9.57 -22.55
C VAL A 101 7.78 -10.19 -22.13
N ILE A 102 7.86 -10.62 -20.87
CA ILE A 102 9.03 -11.25 -20.28
C ILE A 102 8.61 -12.54 -19.57
N PRO A 103 9.18 -13.70 -19.93
CA PRO A 103 8.87 -14.96 -19.26
C PRO A 103 9.29 -14.94 -17.80
N TYR A 104 8.43 -15.53 -16.96
CA TYR A 104 8.61 -15.58 -15.50
C TYR A 104 9.59 -16.68 -15.06
N SER A 105 9.78 -17.73 -15.87
CA SER A 105 10.62 -18.88 -15.50
C SER A 105 11.67 -19.21 -16.57
N ASN A 106 12.80 -19.76 -16.10
CA ASN A 106 13.86 -20.27 -16.96
C ASN A 106 13.39 -21.44 -17.85
N GLU A 107 12.36 -22.16 -17.44
CA GLU A 107 11.76 -23.24 -18.24
C GLU A 107 11.05 -22.69 -19.47
N VAL A 108 10.30 -21.60 -19.32
CA VAL A 108 9.66 -20.90 -20.44
C VAL A 108 10.71 -20.31 -21.38
N ILE A 109 11.78 -19.72 -20.83
CA ILE A 109 12.91 -19.20 -21.63
C ILE A 109 13.57 -20.30 -22.48
N ARG A 110 13.68 -21.51 -21.92
CA ARG A 110 14.27 -22.66 -22.62
C ARG A 110 13.31 -23.32 -23.60
N ASN A 111 12.03 -22.96 -23.60
CA ASN A 111 11.02 -23.44 -24.54
C ASN A 111 10.86 -22.42 -25.69
N PRO A 112 11.39 -22.70 -26.90
CA PRO A 112 11.31 -21.77 -28.02
C PRO A 112 9.88 -21.51 -28.49
N GLN A 113 8.98 -22.49 -28.34
CA GLN A 113 7.59 -22.34 -28.74
C GLN A 113 6.86 -21.38 -27.80
N ALA A 114 7.02 -21.57 -26.48
CA ALA A 114 6.44 -20.68 -25.47
C ALA A 114 6.95 -19.24 -25.63
N THR A 115 8.26 -19.06 -25.82
CA THR A 115 8.84 -17.75 -26.06
C THR A 115 8.31 -17.12 -27.35
N ALA A 116 8.18 -17.88 -28.44
CA ALA A 116 7.60 -17.37 -29.69
C ALA A 116 6.13 -16.98 -29.54
N LEU A 117 5.34 -17.75 -28.77
CA LEU A 117 3.94 -17.40 -28.46
C LEU A 117 3.85 -16.09 -27.69
N MET A 118 4.69 -15.91 -26.67
CA MET A 118 4.73 -14.66 -25.90
C MET A 118 5.13 -13.45 -26.75
N GLN A 119 6.12 -13.61 -27.63
CA GLN A 119 6.55 -12.53 -28.54
C GLN A 119 5.48 -12.15 -29.56
N LYS A 120 4.62 -13.08 -29.97
CA LYS A 120 3.46 -12.80 -30.85
C LYS A 120 2.40 -11.92 -30.20
N LEU A 121 2.40 -11.77 -28.88
CA LEU A 121 1.45 -10.89 -28.18
C LEU A 121 1.83 -9.42 -28.32
N VAL A 122 3.12 -9.12 -28.47
CA VAL A 122 3.64 -7.75 -28.52
C VAL A 122 3.03 -6.98 -29.69
N GLY A 123 2.55 -5.77 -29.41
CA GLY A 123 1.90 -4.88 -30.35
C GLY A 123 0.43 -5.20 -30.63
N ARG A 124 -0.13 -6.28 -30.07
CA ARG A 124 -1.53 -6.66 -30.27
C ARG A 124 -2.42 -6.20 -29.12
N PRO A 125 -3.69 -5.82 -29.41
CA PRO A 125 -4.67 -5.55 -28.37
C PRO A 125 -5.10 -6.87 -27.71
N ALA A 126 -5.24 -6.84 -26.39
CA ALA A 126 -5.70 -7.94 -25.58
C ALA A 126 -6.75 -7.48 -24.57
N MET A 127 -7.63 -8.39 -24.19
CA MET A 127 -8.49 -8.24 -23.03
C MET A 127 -7.74 -8.78 -21.81
N VAL A 128 -7.42 -7.90 -20.86
CA VAL A 128 -6.68 -8.25 -19.66
C VAL A 128 -7.65 -8.44 -18.52
N ARG A 129 -7.75 -9.66 -17.99
CA ARG A 129 -8.59 -9.99 -16.85
C ARG A 129 -7.72 -10.15 -15.61
N MET A 130 -7.93 -9.25 -14.67
CA MET A 130 -7.25 -9.20 -13.39
C MET A 130 -8.06 -10.02 -12.37
N GLY A 131 -7.39 -10.92 -11.68
CA GLY A 131 -8.02 -11.91 -10.81
C GLY A 131 -8.32 -13.18 -11.59
N ILE A 132 -7.64 -14.27 -11.20
CA ILE A 132 -7.75 -15.58 -11.84
C ILE A 132 -8.63 -16.49 -10.98
N GLU A 133 -9.70 -17.02 -11.55
CA GLU A 133 -10.52 -18.04 -10.91
C GLU A 133 -9.99 -19.45 -11.25
N GLY A 134 -9.48 -20.18 -10.25
CA GLY A 134 -9.07 -21.58 -10.40
C GLY A 134 -8.05 -21.82 -11.51
N SER A 135 -8.44 -22.57 -12.55
CA SER A 135 -7.58 -22.99 -13.66
C SER A 135 -7.67 -22.10 -14.91
N GLN A 136 -8.17 -20.86 -14.80
CA GLN A 136 -8.20 -19.93 -15.94
C GLN A 136 -6.78 -19.67 -16.47
N ARG A 137 -6.65 -19.67 -17.80
CA ARG A 137 -5.39 -19.53 -18.53
C ARG A 137 -5.55 -18.54 -19.68
N SER A 138 -4.51 -17.76 -19.91
CA SER A 138 -4.39 -16.86 -21.05
C SER A 138 -4.41 -17.65 -22.34
N VAL A 139 -5.11 -17.12 -23.34
CA VAL A 139 -5.32 -17.78 -24.64
C VAL A 139 -5.33 -16.75 -25.76
N ASP A 140 -4.72 -17.11 -26.89
CA ASP A 140 -4.79 -16.36 -28.15
C ASP A 140 -5.70 -17.12 -29.12
N LEU A 141 -6.88 -16.55 -29.39
CA LEU A 141 -7.86 -17.12 -30.32
C LEU A 141 -7.66 -16.59 -31.76
N GLY A 142 -6.55 -15.92 -32.04
CA GLY A 142 -6.22 -15.32 -33.33
C GLY A 142 -6.85 -13.93 -33.53
N SER A 143 -8.17 -13.81 -33.39
CA SER A 143 -8.88 -12.53 -33.48
C SER A 143 -8.84 -11.74 -32.18
N GLU A 144 -8.82 -12.44 -31.04
CA GLU A 144 -8.85 -11.86 -29.70
C GLU A 144 -7.86 -12.59 -28.80
N ILE A 145 -7.18 -11.81 -27.95
CA ILE A 145 -6.26 -12.31 -26.94
C ILE A 145 -6.91 -12.08 -25.58
N PHE A 146 -7.01 -13.12 -24.76
CA PHE A 146 -7.45 -13.04 -23.37
C PHE A 146 -6.26 -13.32 -22.47
N LEU A 147 -5.89 -12.35 -21.62
CA LEU A 147 -4.79 -12.47 -20.67
C LEU A 147 -5.38 -12.55 -19.27
N TYR A 148 -5.09 -13.63 -18.55
CA TYR A 148 -5.52 -13.83 -17.16
C TYR A 148 -4.33 -13.59 -16.24
N CYS A 149 -4.46 -12.59 -15.36
CA CYS A 149 -3.36 -12.03 -14.59
C CYS A 149 -3.72 -11.93 -13.10
N HIS A 150 -2.71 -12.11 -12.24
CA HIS A 150 -2.90 -12.14 -10.78
C HIS A 150 -2.26 -10.97 -10.06
N THR A 151 -1.42 -10.18 -10.73
CA THR A 151 -0.83 -8.96 -10.19
C THR A 151 -1.06 -7.78 -11.11
N LEU A 152 -1.12 -6.58 -10.53
CA LEU A 152 -1.02 -5.29 -11.19
C LEU A 152 0.11 -4.51 -10.55
N GLU A 153 1.06 -4.04 -11.34
CA GLU A 153 2.15 -3.19 -10.87
C GLU A 153 2.11 -1.85 -11.61
N TYR A 154 2.10 -0.76 -10.84
CA TYR A 154 2.17 0.61 -11.37
C TYR A 154 3.60 1.11 -11.40
N ASP A 155 4.00 1.74 -12.52
CA ASP A 155 5.28 2.44 -12.69
C ASP A 155 6.48 1.62 -12.18
N LYS A 156 6.56 0.35 -12.60
CA LYS A 156 7.61 -0.57 -12.17
C LYS A 156 8.98 0.01 -12.52
N GLU A 157 9.91 -0.02 -11.57
CA GLU A 157 11.28 0.44 -11.86
C GLU A 157 11.97 -0.51 -12.85
N PRO A 158 12.80 0.03 -13.77
CA PRO A 158 13.64 -0.78 -14.64
C PRO A 158 14.51 -1.76 -13.88
N LEU A 159 14.45 -3.04 -14.26
CA LEU A 159 15.30 -4.10 -13.73
C LEU A 159 16.26 -4.60 -14.81
N SER A 160 17.37 -5.21 -14.42
CA SER A 160 18.35 -5.77 -15.37
C SER A 160 17.74 -6.78 -16.35
N TRP A 161 16.71 -7.50 -15.91
CA TRP A 161 15.96 -8.47 -16.71
C TRP A 161 14.64 -7.91 -17.26
N PHE A 162 14.25 -6.68 -16.89
CA PHE A 162 13.07 -5.96 -17.40
C PHE A 162 13.42 -4.47 -17.57
N PRO A 163 14.16 -4.11 -18.63
CA PRO A 163 14.82 -2.80 -18.69
C PRO A 163 13.89 -1.64 -19.04
N ASN A 164 12.75 -1.89 -19.69
CA ASN A 164 11.84 -0.83 -20.13
C ASN A 164 10.37 -1.18 -19.80
N PRO A 165 10.03 -1.37 -18.51
CA PRO A 165 8.64 -1.57 -18.12
C PRO A 165 7.83 -0.32 -18.50
N GLY A 166 6.63 -0.53 -19.02
CA GLY A 166 5.66 0.53 -19.24
C GLY A 166 4.97 0.95 -17.94
N ALA A 167 3.97 1.82 -18.07
CA ALA A 167 3.25 2.37 -16.92
C ALA A 167 2.46 1.31 -16.13
N TYR A 168 2.02 0.24 -16.81
CA TYR A 168 1.27 -0.85 -16.21
C TYR A 168 1.91 -2.18 -16.56
N THR A 169 2.14 -2.96 -15.52
CA THR A 169 2.71 -4.29 -15.63
C THR A 169 1.81 -5.30 -14.94
N ALA A 170 1.67 -6.49 -15.49
CA ALA A 170 0.88 -7.54 -14.86
C ALA A 170 1.56 -8.90 -15.03
N GLN A 171 1.41 -9.76 -14.03
CA GLN A 171 1.88 -11.14 -14.14
C GLN A 171 0.73 -12.04 -14.58
N CYS A 172 0.88 -12.64 -15.75
CA CYS A 172 -0.15 -13.43 -16.42
C CYS A 172 0.30 -14.87 -16.67
N VAL A 173 -0.66 -15.77 -16.71
CA VAL A 173 -0.41 -17.21 -16.82
C VAL A 173 -1.25 -17.80 -17.95
N ALA A 174 -0.63 -18.63 -18.77
CA ALA A 174 -1.21 -19.45 -19.83
C ALA A 174 -0.90 -20.93 -19.58
N GLU A 175 -1.37 -21.81 -20.47
CA GLU A 175 -1.09 -23.25 -20.38
C GLU A 175 0.41 -23.54 -20.53
N ASP A 176 1.05 -22.97 -21.56
CA ASP A 176 2.44 -23.25 -21.90
C ASP A 176 3.44 -22.14 -21.52
N TRP A 177 2.95 -21.03 -20.96
CA TRP A 177 3.79 -19.91 -20.58
C TRP A 177 3.25 -19.15 -19.37
N GLY A 178 4.14 -18.48 -18.64
CA GLY A 178 3.80 -17.52 -17.61
C GLY A 178 4.82 -16.39 -17.64
N GLY A 179 4.40 -15.16 -17.40
CA GLY A 179 5.28 -14.01 -17.57
C GLY A 179 4.71 -12.69 -17.10
N TYR A 180 5.60 -11.71 -17.06
CA TYR A 180 5.25 -10.31 -16.93
C TYR A 180 4.89 -9.75 -18.30
N ILE A 181 3.77 -9.04 -18.36
CA ILE A 181 3.37 -8.25 -19.52
C ILE A 181 3.42 -6.77 -19.11
N SER A 182 4.05 -5.95 -19.92
CA SER A 182 3.84 -4.51 -19.92
C SER A 182 2.76 -4.20 -20.95
N PHE A 183 1.80 -3.35 -20.59
CA PHE A 183 0.72 -2.99 -21.49
C PHE A 183 0.32 -1.53 -21.39
N LYS A 184 -0.20 -1.02 -22.50
CA LYS A 184 -0.84 0.28 -22.59
C LYS A 184 -2.36 0.09 -22.61
N PRO A 185 -3.10 0.53 -21.59
CA PRO A 185 -4.55 0.41 -21.56
C PRO A 185 -5.22 1.30 -22.62
N SER A 186 -6.46 0.98 -23.00
CA SER A 186 -7.33 1.92 -23.71
C SER A 186 -7.72 3.09 -22.80
N PRO A 187 -8.21 4.23 -23.32
CA PRO A 187 -8.62 5.35 -22.48
C PRO A 187 -9.63 4.99 -21.38
N GLU A 188 -10.56 4.07 -21.67
CA GLU A 188 -11.56 3.60 -20.70
C GLU A 188 -10.92 2.72 -19.62
N ALA A 189 -10.02 1.81 -20.01
CA ALA A 189 -9.28 0.98 -19.06
C ALA A 189 -8.30 1.81 -18.23
N GLU A 190 -7.68 2.84 -18.82
CA GLU A 190 -6.80 3.78 -18.13
C GLU A 190 -7.55 4.54 -17.04
N GLN A 191 -8.77 5.02 -17.34
CA GLN A 191 -9.61 5.66 -16.34
C GLN A 191 -9.91 4.73 -15.15
N GLN A 192 -10.22 3.45 -15.41
CA GLN A 192 -10.47 2.47 -14.33
C GLN A 192 -9.22 2.21 -13.50
N LEU A 193 -8.05 2.11 -14.13
CA LEU A 193 -6.77 1.89 -13.46
C LEU A 193 -6.32 3.12 -12.67
N ALA A 194 -6.61 4.33 -13.16
CA ALA A 194 -6.35 5.58 -12.48
C ALA A 194 -7.20 5.70 -11.20
N LEU A 195 -8.50 5.41 -11.28
CA LEU A 195 -9.36 5.37 -10.08
C LEU A 195 -8.86 4.37 -9.04
N LEU A 196 -8.42 3.19 -9.49
CA LEU A 196 -7.81 2.20 -8.61
C LEU A 196 -6.53 2.72 -7.94
N ARG A 197 -5.63 3.30 -8.74
CA ARG A 197 -4.36 3.87 -8.26
C ARG A 197 -4.61 4.99 -7.24
N ASP A 198 -5.55 5.88 -7.51
CA ASP A 198 -5.89 7.00 -6.65
C ASP A 198 -6.48 6.51 -5.32
N GLY A 199 -7.41 5.54 -5.36
CA GLY A 199 -7.98 4.93 -4.16
C GLY A 199 -6.93 4.24 -3.29
N VAL A 200 -5.99 3.50 -3.90
CA VAL A 200 -4.86 2.89 -3.18
C VAL A 200 -3.97 3.97 -2.57
N THR A 201 -3.63 5.00 -3.33
CA THR A 201 -2.75 6.09 -2.90
C THR A 201 -3.36 6.86 -1.73
N GLU A 202 -4.66 7.12 -1.77
CA GLU A 202 -5.39 7.83 -0.71
C GLU A 202 -5.37 7.03 0.59
N GLU A 203 -5.74 5.75 0.56
CA GLU A 203 -5.84 4.93 1.78
C GLU A 203 -4.46 4.62 2.38
N VAL A 204 -3.44 4.35 1.54
CA VAL A 204 -2.05 4.28 2.01
C VAL A 204 -1.63 5.60 2.65
N GLY A 205 -1.88 6.73 1.98
CA GLY A 205 -1.50 8.05 2.47
C GLY A 205 -2.16 8.41 3.79
N LYS A 206 -3.39 7.93 4.02
CA LYS A 206 -4.09 8.04 5.30
C LYS A 206 -3.41 7.20 6.38
N ILE A 207 -3.08 5.94 6.12
CA ILE A 207 -2.41 5.06 7.09
C ILE A 207 -1.00 5.57 7.44
N GLU A 208 -0.24 6.07 6.47
CA GLU A 208 1.07 6.68 6.73
C GLU A 208 0.93 7.95 7.58
N ARG A 209 -0.08 8.77 7.32
CA ARG A 209 -0.37 9.94 8.15
C ARG A 209 -0.74 9.54 9.58
N ASP A 210 -1.58 8.53 9.74
CA ASP A 210 -1.98 8.00 11.05
C ASP A 210 -0.78 7.43 11.81
N PHE A 211 0.14 6.75 11.12
CA PHE A 211 1.43 6.31 11.68
C PHE A 211 2.22 7.50 12.24
N TRP A 212 2.38 8.57 11.46
CA TRP A 212 3.13 9.76 11.89
C TRP A 212 2.43 10.48 13.04
N ILE A 213 1.11 10.62 12.99
CA ILE A 213 0.31 11.21 14.07
C ILE A 213 0.51 10.39 15.36
N HIS A 214 0.34 9.07 15.30
CA HIS A 214 0.54 8.17 16.42
C HIS A 214 1.93 8.35 17.04
N ARG A 215 2.97 8.35 16.20
CA ARG A 215 4.36 8.52 16.65
C ARG A 215 4.61 9.87 17.30
N VAL A 216 4.13 10.97 16.71
CA VAL A 216 4.28 12.32 17.26
C VAL A 216 3.50 12.47 18.57
N VAL A 217 2.24 12.04 18.61
CA VAL A 217 1.38 12.14 19.79
C VAL A 217 2.00 11.38 20.96
N LEU A 218 2.41 10.13 20.77
CA LEU A 218 3.05 9.35 21.84
C LEU A 218 4.41 9.92 22.25
N THR A 219 5.17 10.50 21.32
CA THR A 219 6.46 11.14 21.63
C THR A 219 6.28 12.36 22.53
N VAL A 220 5.25 13.18 22.30
CA VAL A 220 5.04 14.43 23.03
C VAL A 220 4.12 14.24 24.26
N ALA A 221 3.34 13.17 24.33
CA ALA A 221 2.40 12.92 25.43
C ALA A 221 3.02 13.01 26.84
N PRO A 222 4.19 12.42 27.14
CA PRO A 222 4.81 12.53 28.46
C PRO A 222 5.18 13.98 28.83
N LEU A 223 5.58 14.78 27.85
CA LEU A 223 5.89 16.20 28.05
C LEU A 223 4.62 16.98 28.41
N PHE A 224 3.54 16.79 27.68
CA PHE A 224 2.26 17.42 28.00
C PHE A 224 1.73 17.00 29.37
N LEU A 225 1.79 15.71 29.68
CA LEU A 225 1.37 15.18 30.98
C LEU A 225 2.19 15.78 32.12
N PHE A 226 3.51 15.90 31.95
CA PHE A 226 4.38 16.58 32.91
C PHE A 226 3.98 18.05 33.12
N LEU A 227 3.69 18.79 32.05
CA LEU A 227 3.28 20.20 32.13
C LEU A 227 1.94 20.36 32.84
N ILE A 228 0.96 19.49 32.55
CA ILE A 228 -0.35 19.48 33.19
C ILE A 228 -0.20 19.21 34.69
N LEU A 229 0.52 18.15 35.07
CA LEU A 229 0.76 17.81 36.48
C LEU A 229 1.52 18.92 37.22
N SER A 230 2.55 19.50 36.59
CA SER A 230 3.29 20.62 37.15
C SER A 230 2.40 21.84 37.37
N GLY A 231 1.49 22.13 36.43
CA GLY A 231 0.50 23.19 36.55
C GLY A 231 -0.49 22.97 37.70
N ILE A 232 -1.01 21.74 37.85
CA ILE A 232 -1.90 21.37 38.97
C ILE A 232 -1.18 21.54 40.32
N VAL A 233 0.06 21.07 40.43
CA VAL A 233 0.88 21.21 41.65
C VAL A 233 1.14 22.69 41.96
N TRP A 234 1.38 23.52 40.95
CA TRP A 234 1.57 24.96 41.15
C TRP A 234 0.28 25.66 41.63
N LEU A 235 -0.86 25.36 41.00
CA LEU A 235 -2.16 25.91 41.38
C LEU A 235 -2.55 25.53 42.81
N THR A 236 -2.37 24.26 43.19
CA THR A 236 -2.66 23.77 44.54
C THR A 236 -1.77 24.46 45.58
N ARG A 237 -0.47 24.57 45.34
CA ARG A 237 0.44 25.33 46.23
C ARG A 237 0.01 26.78 46.38
N ARG A 238 -0.34 27.45 45.29
CA ARG A 238 -0.79 28.85 45.32
C ARG A 238 -2.09 29.00 46.09
N ALA A 239 -3.07 28.12 45.88
CA ALA A 239 -4.33 28.12 46.61
C ALA A 239 -4.10 27.91 48.12
N THR A 240 -3.25 26.96 48.52
CA THR A 240 -2.93 26.75 49.95
C THR A 240 -2.23 27.95 50.59
N ALA A 241 -1.38 28.66 49.84
CA ALA A 241 -0.73 29.87 50.33
C ALA A 241 -1.72 31.02 50.53
N PHE A 242 -2.71 31.17 49.63
CA PHE A 242 -3.79 32.14 49.82
C PHE A 242 -4.66 31.83 51.03
N VAL A 243 -5.02 30.55 51.26
CA VAL A 243 -5.82 30.14 52.43
C VAL A 243 -5.05 30.33 53.74
N LYS A 244 -3.71 30.18 53.75
CA LYS A 244 -2.90 30.40 54.96
C LYS A 244 -2.63 31.88 55.26
N ALA A 245 -2.83 32.77 54.29
CA ALA A 245 -2.55 34.19 54.42
C ALA A 245 -3.81 35.04 54.72
N GLY A 246 -5.00 34.45 54.63
CA GLY A 246 -6.27 35.01 55.10
C GLY A 246 -6.65 34.42 56.44
#